data_AF-A0AAW1KMI4-F1
#
_entry.id   AF-A0AAW1KMI4-F1
#
_cell.length_a   1.000
_cell.length_b   1.000
_cell.length_c   1.000
_cell.angle_alpha   90.00
_cell.angle_beta   90.00
_cell.angle_gamma   90.00
#
_symmetry.space_group_name_H-M   'P 1'
#
loop_
_entity.id
_entity.type
_entity.pdbx_description
1 polymer ?
#
loop_
_entity_poly.entity_id
_entity_poly.type
_entity_poly.pdbx_seq_one_letter_code
_entity_poly.pdbx_strand_id
1 'polypeptide(L)'
;MNKVKDSLTLPINKITYWTDSTIVLSWIRCSSKTWKTFVANRISEIHELTNASDWNHVSTAENPADILELRTSMNILLKIAQQQTFKAELQLLQTSKSLCKSSTILSLNPFVDNEGLLRVGGRLKHADSLNPFVDNEVKRKLLPNTGLSKRHWLQQVNSSERLNFMGKSKNSFQ
;
A
#
# COMPACT_ATOMS: atom_id res chain seq x y z
N MET A 1 12.59 -11.76 -15.37
CA MET A 1 12.50 -10.40 -15.99
C MET A 1 11.95 -10.39 -17.41
N ASN A 2 12.11 -11.49 -18.18
CA ASN A 2 11.68 -11.55 -19.58
C ASN A 2 10.20 -11.20 -19.79
N LYS A 3 9.29 -11.71 -18.96
CA LYS A 3 7.84 -11.43 -19.07
C LYS A 3 7.47 -9.94 -19.18
N VAL A 4 8.14 -9.05 -18.43
CA VAL A 4 7.86 -7.60 -18.48
C VAL A 4 8.45 -6.99 -19.75
N LYS A 5 9.66 -7.39 -20.12
CA LYS A 5 10.31 -6.96 -21.36
C LYS A 5 9.52 -7.39 -22.60
N ASP A 6 8.98 -8.60 -22.59
CA ASP A 6 8.20 -9.18 -23.69
C ASP A 6 6.81 -8.53 -23.81
N SER A 7 6.29 -7.94 -22.72
CA SER A 7 5.01 -7.24 -22.70
C SER A 7 5.10 -5.79 -23.19
N LEU A 8 6.30 -5.23 -23.30
CA LEU A 8 6.52 -3.85 -23.72
C LEU A 8 6.86 -3.82 -25.22
N THR A 9 6.10 -3.05 -25.98
CA THR A 9 6.33 -2.84 -27.43
C THR A 9 7.49 -1.87 -27.71
N LEU A 10 8.02 -1.21 -26.67
CA LEU A 10 9.10 -0.22 -26.76
C LEU A 10 10.46 -0.89 -26.57
N PRO A 11 11.50 -0.49 -27.34
CA PRO A 11 12.85 -1.02 -27.15
C PRO A 11 13.40 -0.58 -25.78
N ILE A 12 13.88 -1.55 -25.00
CA ILE A 12 14.52 -1.29 -23.71
C ILE A 12 16.03 -1.21 -23.90
N ASN A 13 16.57 0.00 -23.83
CA ASN A 13 18.00 0.26 -24.01
C ASN A 13 18.85 -0.10 -22.78
N LYS A 14 18.30 0.06 -21.57
CA LYS A 14 19.02 -0.19 -20.31
C LYS A 14 18.06 -0.62 -19.21
N ILE A 15 18.49 -1.55 -18.37
CA ILE A 15 17.81 -1.99 -17.15
C ILE A 15 18.65 -1.56 -15.96
N THR A 16 18.02 -1.07 -14.91
CA THR A 16 18.70 -0.62 -13.68
C THR A 16 17.87 -1.04 -12.48
N TYR A 17 18.55 -1.44 -11.41
CA TYR A 17 17.95 -1.96 -10.18
C TYR A 17 18.19 -0.99 -9.02
N TRP A 18 17.24 -0.95 -8.10
CA TRP A 18 17.27 -0.02 -6.97
C TRP A 18 16.95 -0.77 -5.67
N THR A 19 17.67 -0.45 -4.61
CA THR A 19 17.37 -0.87 -3.24
C THR A 19 17.46 0.34 -2.31
N ASP A 20 16.58 0.39 -1.32
CA ASP A 20 16.57 1.41 -0.28
C ASP A 20 17.50 1.07 0.91
N SER A 21 18.12 -0.11 0.88
CA SER A 21 19.05 -0.55 1.91
C SER A 21 20.49 -0.43 1.45
N THR A 22 21.22 0.49 2.08
CA THR A 22 22.67 0.66 1.87
C THR A 22 23.46 -0.60 2.22
N ILE A 23 23.02 -1.35 3.24
CA ILE A 23 23.62 -2.62 3.64
C ILE A 23 23.42 -3.68 2.54
N VAL A 24 22.21 -3.81 2.01
CA VAL A 24 21.92 -4.75 0.92
C VAL A 24 22.70 -4.37 -0.34
N LEU A 25 22.78 -3.08 -0.68
CA LEU A 25 23.60 -2.64 -1.80
C LEU A 25 25.08 -3.00 -1.61
N SER A 26 25.60 -2.85 -0.39
CA SER A 26 26.97 -3.28 -0.07
C SER A 26 27.15 -4.79 -0.21
N TRP A 27 26.15 -5.60 0.16
CA TRP A 27 26.21 -7.05 -0.03
C TRP A 27 26.23 -7.44 -1.50
N ILE A 28 25.40 -6.78 -2.33
CA ILE A 28 25.32 -7.03 -3.78
C ILE A 28 26.63 -6.65 -4.47
N ARG A 29 27.34 -5.61 -4.02
CA ARG A 29 28.62 -5.19 -4.60
C ARG A 29 29.80 -6.10 -4.24
N CYS A 30 29.63 -6.98 -3.26
CA CYS A 30 30.67 -7.90 -2.80
C CYS A 30 30.37 -9.35 -3.24
N SER A 31 31.37 -10.22 -3.16
CA SER A 31 31.17 -11.65 -3.43
C SER A 31 30.23 -12.29 -2.41
N SER A 32 29.28 -13.12 -2.87
CA SER A 32 28.34 -13.83 -2.00
C SER A 32 29.04 -14.73 -0.97
N LYS A 33 30.24 -15.24 -1.29
CA LYS A 33 31.06 -16.13 -0.45
C LYS A 33 31.55 -15.47 0.85
N THR A 34 31.50 -14.16 0.94
CA THR A 34 31.94 -13.40 2.12
C THR A 34 30.89 -13.41 3.25
N TRP A 35 29.64 -13.82 2.96
CA TRP A 35 28.52 -13.67 3.89
C TRP A 35 28.06 -14.99 4.51
N LYS A 36 27.31 -14.89 5.63
CA LYS A 36 26.62 -16.05 6.24
C LYS A 36 25.68 -16.69 5.22
N THR A 37 25.53 -18.01 5.29
CA THR A 37 24.82 -18.85 4.31
C THR A 37 23.48 -18.27 3.82
N PHE A 38 22.65 -17.75 4.72
CA PHE A 38 21.37 -17.14 4.32
C PHE A 38 21.53 -15.94 3.37
N VAL A 39 22.44 -15.02 3.69
CA VAL A 39 22.73 -13.84 2.87
C VAL A 39 23.47 -14.27 1.60
N ALA A 40 24.45 -15.17 1.72
CA ALA A 40 25.21 -15.68 0.59
C ALA A 40 24.30 -16.30 -0.48
N ASN A 41 23.33 -17.14 -0.09
CA ASN A 41 22.39 -17.76 -1.01
C ASN A 41 21.56 -16.73 -1.77
N ARG A 42 21.07 -15.69 -1.07
CA ARG A 42 20.29 -14.60 -1.68
C ARG A 42 21.13 -13.74 -2.62
N ILE A 43 22.37 -13.43 -2.25
CA ILE A 43 23.27 -12.65 -3.13
C ILE A 43 23.67 -13.47 -4.36
N SER A 44 23.93 -14.77 -4.22
CA SER A 44 24.21 -15.65 -5.37
C SER A 44 23.04 -15.67 -6.36
N GLU A 45 21.81 -15.82 -5.88
CA GLU A 45 20.60 -15.76 -6.72
C GLU A 45 20.47 -14.41 -7.46
N ILE A 46 20.79 -13.30 -6.79
CA ILE A 46 20.79 -11.97 -7.42
C ILE A 46 21.88 -11.86 -8.48
N HIS A 47 23.09 -12.38 -8.22
CA HIS A 47 24.21 -12.36 -9.16
C HIS A 47 24.01 -13.28 -10.36
N GLU A 48 23.25 -14.37 -10.22
CA GLU A 48 22.86 -15.24 -11.33
C GLU A 48 21.88 -14.56 -12.30
N LEU A 49 21.08 -13.61 -11.78
CA LEU A 49 20.01 -12.95 -12.53
C LEU A 49 20.36 -11.54 -13.01
N THR A 50 21.32 -10.87 -12.38
CA THR A 50 21.61 -9.44 -12.57
C THR A 50 23.10 -9.14 -12.38
N ASN A 51 23.59 -8.06 -13.01
CA ASN A 51 24.95 -7.59 -12.74
C ASN A 51 24.96 -6.68 -11.52
N ALA A 52 25.93 -6.89 -10.62
CA ALA A 52 26.09 -6.07 -9.42
C ALA A 52 26.29 -4.56 -9.73
N SER A 53 26.88 -4.23 -10.89
CA SER A 53 27.09 -2.85 -11.34
C SER A 53 25.80 -2.11 -11.70
N ASP A 54 24.72 -2.83 -11.98
CA ASP A 54 23.44 -2.25 -12.39
C ASP A 54 22.56 -1.85 -11.19
N TRP A 55 23.03 -2.10 -9.96
CA TRP A 55 22.33 -1.82 -8.70
C TRP A 55 22.74 -0.47 -8.10
N ASN A 56 21.73 0.31 -7.72
CA ASN A 56 21.88 1.63 -7.12
C ASN A 56 21.08 1.74 -5.81
N HIS A 57 21.45 2.74 -5.01
CA HIS A 57 20.70 3.10 -3.81
C HIS A 57 19.63 4.13 -4.15
N VAL A 58 18.42 3.96 -3.62
CA VAL A 58 17.36 4.98 -3.60
C VAL A 58 17.04 5.29 -2.15
N SER A 59 16.72 6.54 -1.81
CA SER A 59 16.26 6.81 -0.43
C SER A 59 14.86 6.21 -0.21
N THR A 60 14.51 5.82 1.02
CA THR A 60 13.15 5.35 1.36
C THR A 60 12.05 6.34 0.92
N ALA A 61 12.33 7.65 0.98
CA ALA A 61 11.38 8.68 0.55
C ALA A 61 11.14 8.70 -0.97
N GLU A 62 12.09 8.19 -1.77
CA GLU A 62 12.05 8.17 -3.23
C GLU A 62 11.82 6.76 -3.79
N ASN A 63 11.72 5.75 -2.92
CA ASN A 63 11.50 4.37 -3.33
C ASN A 63 10.05 4.18 -3.81
N PRO A 64 9.82 3.95 -5.11
CA PRO A 64 8.46 3.79 -5.63
C PRO A 64 7.76 2.54 -5.07
N ALA A 65 8.51 1.52 -4.62
CA ALA A 65 7.93 0.36 -3.96
C ALA A 65 7.27 0.74 -2.63
N ASP A 66 7.91 1.60 -1.83
CA ASP A 66 7.37 2.05 -0.54
C ASP A 66 6.10 2.87 -0.72
N ILE A 67 6.00 3.70 -1.78
CA ILE A 67 4.78 4.45 -2.08
C ILE A 67 3.59 3.50 -2.28
N LEU A 68 3.80 2.39 -2.99
CA LEU A 68 2.77 1.37 -3.22
C LEU A 68 2.41 0.64 -1.94
N GLU A 69 3.40 0.28 -1.12
CA GLU A 69 3.17 -0.37 0.18
C GLU A 69 2.43 0.54 1.15
N LEU A 70 2.82 1.81 1.24
CA LEU A 70 2.16 2.83 2.04
C LEU A 70 0.71 3.02 1.62
N ARG A 71 0.44 3.14 0.30
CA ARG A 71 -0.91 3.27 -0.22
C ARG A 71 -1.77 2.05 0.14
N THR A 72 -1.20 0.85 -0.01
CA THR A 72 -1.90 -0.41 0.29
C THR A 72 -2.20 -0.52 1.78
N SER A 73 -1.22 -0.23 2.63
CA SER A 73 -1.35 -0.24 4.09
C SER A 73 -2.40 0.76 4.56
N MET A 74 -2.37 1.99 4.02
CA MET A 74 -3.35 3.01 4.30
C MET A 74 -4.78 2.57 3.91
N ASN A 75 -4.94 1.95 2.74
CA ASN A 75 -6.23 1.43 2.30
C ASN A 75 -6.74 0.30 3.21
N ILE A 76 -5.87 -0.59 3.68
CA ILE A 76 -6.24 -1.67 4.63
C ILE A 76 -6.74 -1.07 5.94
N LEU A 77 -6.00 -0.11 6.50
CA LEU A 77 -6.38 0.57 7.74
C LEU A 77 -7.74 1.27 7.63
N LEU A 78 -7.98 1.95 6.51
CA LEU A 78 -9.25 2.59 6.23
C LEU A 78 -10.39 1.59 6.14
N LYS A 79 -10.18 0.44 5.47
CA LYS A 79 -11.19 -0.62 5.41
C LYS A 79 -11.54 -1.15 6.79
N ILE A 80 -10.53 -1.41 7.63
CA ILE A 80 -10.75 -1.88 9.00
C ILE A 80 -11.59 -0.87 9.79
N ALA A 81 -11.21 0.40 9.74
CA ALA A 81 -11.91 1.47 10.43
C ALA A 81 -13.39 1.59 9.98
N GLN A 82 -13.61 1.55 8.67
CA GLN A 82 -14.94 1.62 8.07
C GLN A 82 -15.78 0.39 8.40
N GLN A 83 -15.20 -0.81 8.40
CA GLN A 83 -15.89 -2.04 8.80
C GLN A 83 -16.30 -2.02 10.27
N GLN A 84 -15.50 -1.39 11.14
CA GLN A 84 -15.85 -1.26 12.56
C GLN A 84 -16.98 -0.24 12.78
N THR A 85 -17.01 0.84 12.01
CA THR A 85 -17.93 1.96 12.24
C THR A 85 -19.22 1.87 11.41
N PHE A 86 -19.13 1.43 10.16
CA PHE A 86 -20.20 1.46 9.15
C PHE A 86 -20.52 0.07 8.60
N LYS A 87 -20.42 -0.96 9.46
CA LYS A 87 -20.60 -2.37 9.05
C LYS A 87 -21.93 -2.61 8.33
N ALA A 88 -23.02 -2.07 8.88
CA ALA A 88 -24.36 -2.26 8.34
C ALA A 88 -24.51 -1.56 6.98
N GLU A 89 -24.01 -0.33 6.87
CA GLU A 89 -24.03 0.44 5.62
C GLU A 89 -23.19 -0.22 4.53
N LEU A 90 -22.01 -0.74 4.87
CA LEU A 90 -21.16 -1.48 3.94
C LEU A 90 -21.86 -2.72 3.37
N GLN A 91 -22.51 -3.51 4.22
CA GLN A 91 -23.26 -4.70 3.78
C GLN A 91 -24.43 -4.34 2.84
N LEU A 92 -25.13 -3.25 3.12
CA LEU A 92 -26.22 -2.77 2.27
C LEU A 92 -25.70 -2.25 0.92
N LEU A 93 -24.66 -1.40 0.94
CA LEU A 93 -24.12 -0.80 -0.29
C LEU A 93 -23.43 -1.84 -1.18
N GLN A 94 -22.74 -2.84 -0.62
CA GLN A 94 -22.17 -3.94 -1.39
C GLN A 94 -23.24 -4.80 -2.08
N THR A 95 -24.43 -4.89 -1.50
CA THR A 95 -25.58 -5.61 -2.10
C THR A 95 -26.44 -4.70 -2.99
N SER A 96 -25.94 -3.52 -3.36
CA SER A 96 -26.67 -2.50 -4.14
C SER A 96 -28.00 -2.07 -3.52
N LYS A 97 -28.17 -2.24 -2.21
CA LYS A 97 -29.35 -1.80 -1.47
C LYS A 97 -29.18 -0.36 -1.01
N SER A 98 -30.27 0.38 -1.01
CA SER A 98 -30.29 1.75 -0.48
C SER A 98 -30.12 1.76 1.04
N LEU A 99 -29.40 2.76 1.56
CA LEU A 99 -29.29 2.96 3.00
C LEU A 99 -30.63 3.42 3.61
N CYS A 100 -30.84 3.05 4.87
CA CYS A 100 -31.99 3.51 5.64
C CYS A 100 -31.92 5.02 5.88
N LYS A 101 -33.09 5.69 5.95
CA LYS A 101 -33.21 7.13 6.22
C LYS A 101 -32.57 7.57 7.54
N SER A 102 -32.39 6.64 8.48
CA SER A 102 -31.74 6.85 9.77
C SER A 102 -30.21 6.77 9.73
N SER A 103 -29.59 6.38 8.61
CA SER A 103 -28.13 6.30 8.53
C SER A 103 -27.51 7.70 8.57
N THR A 104 -26.53 7.88 9.46
CA THR A 104 -25.82 9.15 9.69
C THR A 104 -25.03 9.62 8.47
N ILE A 105 -24.70 8.70 7.56
CA ILE A 105 -23.93 8.98 6.36
C ILE A 105 -24.78 9.06 5.09
N LEU A 106 -26.10 8.79 5.16
CA LEU A 106 -26.99 8.80 3.98
C LEU A 106 -26.93 10.15 3.24
N SER A 107 -26.92 11.26 3.99
CA SER A 107 -26.85 12.62 3.45
C SER A 107 -25.55 12.92 2.69
N LEU A 108 -24.51 12.11 2.89
CA LEU A 108 -23.22 12.23 2.22
C LEU A 108 -23.15 11.48 0.89
N ASN A 109 -24.27 10.89 0.44
CA ASN A 109 -24.36 10.05 -0.77
C ASN A 109 -23.23 9.01 -0.84
N PRO A 110 -23.19 8.06 0.11
CA PRO A 110 -22.08 7.12 0.23
C PRO A 110 -22.18 6.01 -0.82
N PHE A 111 -21.03 5.57 -1.32
CA PHE A 111 -20.92 4.43 -2.23
C PHE A 111 -19.64 3.64 -1.93
N VAL A 112 -19.61 2.38 -2.31
CA VAL A 112 -18.42 1.54 -2.22
C VAL A 112 -17.72 1.54 -3.57
N ASP A 113 -16.42 1.82 -3.59
CA ASP A 113 -15.63 1.80 -4.83
C ASP A 113 -15.19 0.37 -5.21
N ASN A 114 -14.48 0.26 -6.35
CA ASN A 114 -13.96 -1.01 -6.85
C ASN A 114 -12.88 -1.64 -5.94
N GLU A 115 -12.31 -0.85 -5.02
CA GLU A 115 -11.36 -1.34 -4.02
C GLU A 115 -12.06 -1.81 -2.73
N GLY A 116 -13.39 -1.66 -2.62
CA GLY A 116 -14.16 -2.01 -1.42
C GLY A 116 -14.10 -0.98 -0.29
N LEU A 117 -13.70 0.26 -0.59
CA LEU A 117 -13.67 1.38 0.36
C LEU A 117 -14.97 2.19 0.28
N LEU A 118 -15.49 2.59 1.45
CA LEU A 118 -16.62 3.50 1.56
C LEU A 118 -16.17 4.93 1.24
N ARG A 119 -16.78 5.51 0.22
CA ARG A 119 -16.50 6.87 -0.26
C ARG A 119 -17.76 7.70 -0.21
N VAL A 120 -17.56 9.01 -0.22
CA VAL A 120 -18.66 9.98 -0.34
C VAL A 120 -18.55 10.74 -1.65
N GLY A 121 -19.70 10.94 -2.29
CA GLY A 121 -19.78 11.81 -3.45
C GLY A 121 -19.46 13.26 -3.08
N GLY A 122 -18.78 13.97 -3.98
CA GLY A 122 -18.63 15.42 -3.89
C GLY A 122 -19.75 16.17 -4.60
N ARG A 123 -19.78 17.51 -4.46
CA ARG A 123 -20.60 18.42 -5.30
C ARG A 123 -20.02 18.66 -6.70
N LEU A 124 -18.78 18.26 -6.96
CA LEU A 124 -18.10 18.42 -8.25
C LEU A 124 -18.35 17.18 -9.10
N LYS A 125 -19.48 17.16 -9.80
CA LYS A 125 -19.85 16.10 -10.75
C LYS A 125 -19.24 16.32 -12.15
N HIS A 126 -18.47 17.41 -12.34
CA HIS A 126 -18.04 17.93 -13.65
C HIS A 126 -16.58 18.41 -13.70
N ALA A 127 -15.70 17.91 -12.82
CA ALA A 127 -14.27 18.21 -12.93
C ALA A 127 -13.61 17.20 -13.90
N ASP A 128 -13.95 17.29 -15.18
CA ASP A 128 -13.49 16.40 -16.26
C ASP A 128 -12.01 16.61 -16.66
N SER A 129 -11.10 16.88 -15.72
CA SER A 129 -9.69 17.15 -16.06
C SER A 129 -8.68 16.60 -15.07
N LEU A 130 -8.96 15.48 -14.41
CA LEU A 130 -7.96 14.80 -13.59
C LEU A 130 -7.65 13.43 -14.18
N ASN A 131 -6.40 13.33 -14.65
CA ASN A 131 -5.69 12.16 -15.12
C ASN A 131 -6.25 10.82 -14.56
N PRO A 132 -6.50 9.78 -15.40
CA PRO A 132 -7.03 8.49 -14.96
C PRO A 132 -6.16 7.75 -13.92
N PHE A 133 -4.89 8.15 -13.75
CA PHE A 133 -4.04 7.66 -12.66
C PHE A 133 -4.33 8.31 -11.28
N VAL A 134 -5.13 9.38 -11.24
CA VAL A 134 -5.43 10.22 -10.05
C VAL A 134 -6.91 10.14 -9.64
N ASP A 135 -7.78 9.56 -10.46
CA ASP A 135 -9.24 9.60 -10.26
C ASP A 135 -9.74 8.92 -8.98
N ASN A 136 -9.04 7.89 -8.50
CA ASN A 136 -9.34 7.24 -7.21
C ASN A 136 -8.85 8.05 -5.99
N GLU A 137 -8.05 9.09 -6.20
CA GLU A 137 -7.51 9.95 -5.13
C GLU A 137 -8.43 11.15 -4.84
N VAL A 138 -9.15 11.63 -5.86
CA VAL A 138 -10.02 12.82 -5.76
C VAL A 138 -11.32 12.54 -4.98
N LYS A 139 -11.83 11.31 -5.03
CA LYS A 139 -13.04 10.92 -4.30
C LYS A 139 -12.73 10.72 -2.81
N ARG A 140 -13.26 11.61 -1.97
CA ARG A 140 -12.97 11.67 -0.52
C ARG A 140 -13.30 10.32 0.16
N LYS A 141 -12.29 9.72 0.80
CA LYS A 141 -12.44 8.52 1.62
C LYS A 141 -13.15 8.90 2.92
N LEU A 142 -14.21 8.18 3.29
CA LEU A 142 -14.95 8.47 4.51
C LEU A 142 -14.19 7.93 5.73
N LEU A 143 -13.68 8.81 6.57
CA LEU A 143 -13.12 8.43 7.86
C LEU A 143 -14.23 8.40 8.92
N PRO A 144 -14.24 7.41 9.81
CA PRO A 144 -15.06 7.45 11.02
C PRO A 144 -14.83 8.74 11.79
N ASN A 145 -15.90 9.48 12.11
CA ASN A 145 -15.79 10.60 13.04
C ASN A 145 -15.79 10.04 14.47
N THR A 146 -14.62 9.63 14.94
CA THR A 146 -14.43 9.06 16.29
C THR A 146 -14.40 10.12 17.39
N GLY A 147 -14.63 11.41 17.06
CA GLY A 147 -14.37 12.53 17.97
C GLY A 147 -12.87 12.78 18.22
N LEU A 148 -11.99 11.98 17.62
CA LEU A 148 -10.55 12.09 17.72
C LEU A 148 -9.99 12.85 16.51
N SER A 149 -9.08 13.78 16.74
CA SER A 149 -8.31 14.44 15.69
C SER A 149 -7.59 13.40 14.82
N LYS A 150 -7.44 13.69 13.51
CA LYS A 150 -6.68 12.87 12.54
C LYS A 150 -5.30 12.44 13.08
N ARG A 151 -4.64 13.30 13.88
CA ARG A 151 -3.35 12.99 14.52
C ARG A 151 -3.47 11.94 15.62
N HIS A 152 -4.52 12.03 16.42
CA HIS A 152 -4.77 11.10 17.53
C HIS A 152 -5.16 9.72 17.01
N TRP A 153 -5.95 9.67 15.92
CA TRP A 153 -6.28 8.41 15.26
C TRP A 153 -5.05 7.70 14.68
N LEU A 154 -4.15 8.43 14.01
CA LEU A 154 -2.88 7.87 13.50
C LEU A 154 -1.97 7.33 14.62
N GLN A 155 -1.93 8.00 15.77
CA GLN A 155 -1.18 7.51 16.94
C GLN A 155 -1.78 6.22 17.52
N GLN A 156 -3.11 6.13 17.58
CA GLN A 156 -3.80 4.97 18.12
C GLN A 156 -3.66 3.75 17.20
N VAL A 157 -3.78 3.94 15.88
CA VAL A 157 -3.55 2.90 14.88
C VAL A 157 -2.11 2.38 14.95
N ASN A 158 -1.10 3.26 14.95
CA ASN A 158 0.30 2.88 15.11
C ASN A 158 0.59 2.12 16.42
N SER A 159 -0.18 2.39 17.48
CA SER A 159 -0.04 1.70 18.77
C SER A 159 -0.72 0.32 18.77
N SER A 160 -1.90 0.22 18.17
CA SER A 160 -2.66 -1.03 18.04
C SER A 160 -2.02 -2.03 17.07
N GLU A 161 -1.42 -1.54 15.97
CA GLU A 161 -0.64 -2.37 15.05
C GLU A 161 0.65 -2.87 15.71
N ARG A 162 1.33 -2.04 16.51
CA ARG A 162 2.50 -2.50 17.29
C ARG A 162 2.16 -3.64 18.25
N LEU A 163 1.00 -3.59 18.90
CA LEU A 163 0.55 -4.67 19.79
C LEU A 163 0.21 -5.95 19.02
N ASN A 164 -0.42 -5.84 17.85
CA ASN A 164 -0.70 -6.99 16.99
C ASN A 164 0.57 -7.58 16.35
N PHE A 165 1.59 -6.76 16.07
CA PHE A 165 2.89 -7.21 15.57
C PHE A 165 3.71 -7.91 16.67
N MET A 166 3.73 -7.35 17.89
CA MET A 166 4.42 -7.97 19.03
C MET A 166 3.73 -9.24 19.55
N GLY A 167 2.41 -9.37 19.37
CA GLY A 167 1.67 -10.59 19.70
C GLY A 167 1.96 -11.78 18.77
N LYS A 168 2.29 -11.52 17.50
CA LYS A 168 2.64 -12.57 16.53
C LYS A 168 4.10 -13.03 16.60
N SER A 169 4.98 -12.27 17.23
CA SER A 169 6.40 -12.62 17.38
C SER A 169 6.69 -13.63 18.52
N LYS A 170 5.72 -13.93 19.40
CA LYS A 170 5.97 -14.80 20.57
C LYS A 170 5.65 -16.29 20.38
N ASN A 171 5.08 -16.71 19.24
CA ASN A 171 4.66 -18.10 19.01
C ASN A 171 5.43 -18.84 17.91
N SER A 172 6.67 -18.43 17.59
CA SER A 172 7.49 -19.12 16.56
C SER A 172 8.87 -19.56 17.04
N PHE A 173 9.04 -19.77 18.35
CA PHE A 173 10.21 -20.45 18.91
C PHE A 173 9.77 -21.30 20.12
N GLN A 174 9.17 -22.45 19.83
CA GLN A 174 9.27 -23.67 20.62
C GLN A 174 9.39 -24.83 19.66
#